data_AF-A0A1M5IEZ8-F1
#
_entry.id   AF-A0A1M5IEZ8-F1
#
_cell.length_a   1.000
_cell.length_b   1.000
_cell.length_c   1.000
_cell.angle_alpha   90.00
_cell.angle_beta   90.00
_cell.angle_gamma   90.00
#
_symmetry.space_group_name_H-M   'P 1'
#
loop_
_entity.id
_entity.type
_entity.pdbx_description
1 polymer ?
#
loop_
_entity_poly.entity_id
_entity_poly.type
_entity_poly.pdbx_seq_one_letter_code
_entity_poly.pdbx_strand_id
1 'polypeptide(L)'
;MARTAKTVRWTRHAFLKALEELPPGLYQERWIKWVSNYNRGRKRKNASAKTIYNRVQQPSWILWLAEAGGIDKASIRDAKKRAAGHDKNQTRTKEMRVTLSWARIAGQLEQIPSRKHLTEYHTTTGLGGKEPTKNKQERNSSSAASDSYSRYVETYEVEITPAHNTLQKRFECFLSRDGATELKPNVDGVDLRYQDETKGTILVEIKPCERASARYAIRTAIGQLLDYEQRVKKHASLLIVVGTKPLEEDRLLATSNGFGIAYPAKGLFEVLWPTLRTR
;
A
#
# COMPACT_ATOMS: atom_id res chain seq x y z
N MET A 1 -23.45 16.56 34.33
CA MET A 1 -22.15 17.23 34.47
C MET A 1 -21.32 16.97 33.21
N ALA A 2 -21.07 18.01 32.40
CA ALA A 2 -20.27 17.88 31.19
C ALA A 2 -18.79 17.72 31.56
N ARG A 3 -18.18 16.57 31.23
CA ARG A 3 -16.73 16.41 31.28
C ARG A 3 -16.14 17.33 30.21
N THR A 4 -15.55 18.44 30.62
CA THR A 4 -14.72 19.28 29.75
C THR A 4 -13.55 18.42 29.27
N ALA A 5 -13.61 17.96 28.02
CA ALA A 5 -12.55 17.15 27.42
C ALA A 5 -11.23 17.92 27.52
N LYS A 6 -10.27 17.35 28.24
CA LYS A 6 -8.96 17.95 28.46
C LYS A 6 -8.26 18.04 27.09
N THR A 7 -8.20 19.23 26.50
CA THR A 7 -7.61 19.44 25.17
C THR A 7 -6.16 18.96 25.20
N VAL A 8 -5.81 17.98 24.36
CA VAL A 8 -4.46 17.40 24.35
C VAL A 8 -3.48 18.48 23.90
N ARG A 9 -2.48 18.77 24.71
CA ARG A 9 -1.38 19.64 24.30
C ARG A 9 -0.51 18.89 23.29
N TRP A 10 -0.69 19.20 22.00
CA TRP A 10 0.06 18.58 20.90
C TRP A 10 1.53 19.02 20.84
N THR A 11 2.36 18.38 21.66
CA THR A 11 3.82 18.46 21.59
C THR A 11 4.35 17.63 20.41
N ARG A 12 5.63 17.82 20.06
CA ARG A 12 6.32 16.94 19.10
C ARG A 12 6.25 15.46 19.50
N HIS A 13 6.42 15.16 20.79
CA HIS A 13 6.40 13.79 21.29
C HIS A 13 4.98 13.18 21.23
N ALA A 14 3.96 13.94 21.61
CA ALA A 14 2.57 13.52 21.44
C ALA A 14 2.23 13.24 19.96
N PHE A 15 2.75 14.07 19.04
CA PHE A 15 2.57 13.85 17.61
C PHE A 15 3.30 12.60 17.11
N LEU A 16 4.52 12.31 17.58
CA LEU A 16 5.22 11.07 17.26
C LEU A 16 4.43 9.84 17.70
N LYS A 17 3.97 9.83 18.96
CA LYS A 17 3.17 8.72 19.49
C LYS A 17 1.89 8.51 18.67
N ALA A 18 1.20 9.59 18.33
CA ALA A 18 0.01 9.50 17.47
C ALA A 18 0.33 8.94 16.08
N LEU A 19 1.46 9.34 15.48
CA LEU A 19 1.90 8.80 14.18
C LEU A 19 2.22 7.31 14.25
N GLU A 20 2.80 6.83 15.35
CA GLU A 20 3.08 5.40 15.59
C GLU A 20 1.78 4.58 15.77
N GLU A 21 0.70 5.21 16.23
CA GLU A 21 -0.59 4.56 16.42
C GLU A 21 -1.45 4.49 15.15
N LEU A 22 -1.10 5.26 14.10
CA LEU A 22 -1.75 5.24 12.79
C LEU A 22 -1.50 3.92 12.04
N PRO A 23 -2.38 3.57 11.08
CA PRO A 23 -2.11 2.49 10.15
C PRO A 23 -0.75 2.69 9.47
N PRO A 24 0.07 1.63 9.34
CA PRO A 24 1.32 1.72 8.62
C PRO A 24 1.08 2.10 7.16
N GLY A 25 2.00 2.88 6.58
CA GLY A 25 1.89 3.28 5.18
C GLY A 25 3.09 4.09 4.70
N LEU A 26 3.15 4.30 3.37
CA LEU A 26 4.29 4.90 2.65
C LEU A 26 4.85 6.20 3.27
N TYR A 27 4.00 6.98 3.93
CA TYR A 27 4.40 8.26 4.52
C TYR A 27 4.51 8.23 6.06
N GLN A 28 4.12 7.15 6.75
CA GLN A 28 4.22 7.06 8.21
C GLN A 28 5.67 7.20 8.67
N GLU A 29 6.57 6.38 8.14
CA GLU A 29 7.99 6.43 8.48
C GLU A 29 8.62 7.77 8.10
N ARG A 30 8.20 8.34 6.97
CA ARG A 30 8.67 9.65 6.51
C ARG A 30 8.23 10.77 7.45
N TRP A 31 6.98 10.70 7.94
CA TRP A 31 6.47 11.59 8.98
C TRP A 31 7.20 11.39 10.30
N ILE A 32 7.36 10.16 10.78
CA ILE A 32 8.09 9.84 12.02
C ILE A 32 9.52 10.37 11.92
N LYS A 33 10.24 10.10 10.83
CA LYS A 33 11.60 10.58 10.58
C LYS A 33 11.65 12.11 10.53
N TRP A 34 10.69 12.76 9.87
CA TRP A 34 10.59 14.22 9.80
C TRP A 34 10.35 14.85 11.16
N VAL A 35 9.38 14.36 11.92
CA VAL A 35 9.01 14.89 13.23
C VAL A 35 10.13 14.63 14.24
N SER A 36 10.73 13.44 14.25
CA SER A 36 11.85 13.09 15.13
C SER A 36 13.08 13.97 14.89
N ASN A 37 13.40 14.25 13.62
CA ASN A 37 14.57 15.03 13.24
C ASN A 37 14.32 16.54 13.09
N TYR A 38 13.09 17.02 13.30
CA TYR A 38 12.69 18.38 12.96
C TYR A 38 13.58 19.50 13.55
N ASN A 39 14.22 19.24 14.70
CA ASN A 39 15.08 20.21 15.38
C ASN A 39 16.55 20.20 14.91
N ARG A 40 16.98 19.24 14.07
CA ARG A 40 18.36 19.21 13.56
C ARG A 40 18.61 20.48 12.74
N GLY A 41 19.56 21.30 13.19
CA GLY A 41 19.92 22.58 12.56
C GLY A 41 18.98 23.75 12.83
N ARG A 42 18.05 23.68 13.80
CA ARG A 42 17.08 24.77 14.07
C ARG A 42 17.24 25.40 15.47
N LYS A 43 17.11 26.72 15.53
CA LYS A 43 17.22 27.51 16.79
C LYS A 43 16.16 27.16 17.84
N ARG A 44 14.93 26.78 17.42
CA ARG A 44 13.84 26.39 18.34
C ARG A 44 13.80 24.87 18.50
N LYS A 45 14.18 24.39 19.70
CA LYS A 45 14.25 22.94 20.03
C LYS A 45 12.90 22.31 20.42
N ASN A 46 11.84 23.10 20.64
CA ASN A 46 10.55 22.61 21.14
C ASN A 46 9.38 23.02 20.25
N ALA A 47 9.48 22.80 18.93
CA ALA A 47 8.39 23.12 18.02
C ALA A 47 7.12 22.32 18.36
N SER A 48 5.96 22.99 18.35
CA SER A 48 4.66 22.33 18.49
C SER A 48 4.35 21.47 17.27
N ALA A 49 3.50 20.46 17.45
CA ALA A 49 3.06 19.60 16.34
C ALA A 49 2.46 20.43 15.18
N LYS A 50 1.63 21.43 15.51
CA LYS A 50 1.10 22.43 14.56
C LYS A 50 2.20 23.07 13.72
N THR A 51 3.30 23.47 14.35
CA THR A 51 4.43 24.11 13.66
C THR A 51 5.12 23.13 12.71
N ILE A 52 5.31 21.89 13.15
CA ILE A 52 5.97 20.83 12.38
C ILE A 52 5.12 20.44 11.16
N TYR A 53 3.84 20.20 11.39
CA TYR A 53 2.84 19.97 10.36
C TYR A 53 2.83 21.10 9.33
N ASN A 54 2.82 22.35 9.81
CA ASN A 54 2.77 23.51 8.94
C ASN A 54 4.04 23.74 8.09
N ARG A 55 5.08 22.93 8.27
CA ARG A 55 6.36 23.06 7.55
C ARG A 55 6.59 21.96 6.52
N VAL A 56 5.69 20.97 6.45
CA VAL A 56 5.71 19.96 5.38
C VAL A 56 5.29 20.61 4.06
N GLN A 57 6.07 20.43 3.02
CA GLN A 57 5.80 21.03 1.71
C GLN A 57 5.32 20.01 0.67
N GLN A 58 5.22 18.74 1.05
CA GLN A 58 4.85 17.64 0.16
C GLN A 58 3.33 17.39 0.27
N PRO A 59 2.55 17.63 -0.80
CA PRO A 59 1.09 17.44 -0.79
C PRO A 59 0.65 16.04 -0.39
N SER A 60 1.36 15.01 -0.89
CA SER A 60 1.04 13.61 -0.62
C SER A 60 1.19 13.24 0.85
N TRP A 61 2.11 13.87 1.59
CA TRP A 61 2.27 13.65 3.03
C TRP A 61 1.07 14.18 3.82
N ILE A 62 0.52 15.31 3.39
CA ILE A 62 -0.65 15.94 4.02
C ILE A 62 -1.91 15.11 3.77
N LEU A 63 -2.07 14.58 2.55
CA LEU A 63 -3.17 13.66 2.21
C LEU A 63 -3.12 12.41 3.05
N TRP A 64 -1.96 11.75 3.06
CA TRP A 64 -1.81 10.51 3.81
C TRP A 64 -2.11 10.70 5.29
N LEU A 65 -1.60 11.78 5.91
CA LEU A 65 -1.88 12.03 7.33
C LEU A 65 -3.36 12.28 7.60
N ALA A 66 -4.07 12.92 6.66
CA ALA A 66 -5.51 13.13 6.77
C ALA A 66 -6.29 11.81 6.60
N GLU A 67 -5.95 11.03 5.58
CA GLU A 67 -6.53 9.71 5.30
C GLU A 67 -6.32 8.75 6.48
N ALA A 68 -5.08 8.57 6.92
CA ALA A 68 -4.72 7.71 8.05
C ALA A 68 -5.31 8.21 9.38
N GLY A 69 -5.42 9.52 9.57
CA GLY A 69 -6.12 10.11 10.71
C GLY A 69 -7.63 9.85 10.69
N GLY A 70 -8.20 9.38 9.59
CA GLY A 70 -9.64 9.13 9.45
C GLY A 70 -10.47 10.37 9.13
N ILE A 71 -9.87 11.35 8.43
CA ILE A 71 -10.63 12.45 7.82
C ILE A 71 -11.55 11.87 6.73
N ASP A 72 -12.76 12.41 6.63
CA ASP A 72 -13.75 11.97 5.65
C ASP A 72 -13.29 12.20 4.19
N LYS A 73 -13.73 11.30 3.31
CA LYS A 73 -13.36 11.30 1.88
C LYS A 73 -13.78 12.57 1.15
N ALA A 74 -14.85 13.23 1.58
CA ALA A 74 -15.32 14.47 0.95
C ALA A 74 -14.31 15.61 1.20
N SER A 75 -13.86 15.78 2.44
CA SER A 75 -12.85 16.77 2.80
C SER A 75 -11.50 16.51 2.12
N ILE A 76 -11.11 15.25 1.97
CA ILE A 76 -9.91 14.87 1.21
C ILE A 76 -10.04 15.26 -0.27
N ARG A 77 -11.21 14.99 -0.88
CA ARG A 77 -11.49 15.35 -2.28
C ARG A 77 -11.47 16.86 -2.48
N ASP A 78 -12.06 17.61 -1.57
CA ASP A 78 -12.07 19.07 -1.60
C ASP A 78 -10.66 19.64 -1.48
N ALA A 79 -9.82 19.07 -0.60
CA ALA A 79 -8.42 19.46 -0.48
C ALA A 79 -7.62 19.17 -1.77
N LYS A 80 -7.83 18.00 -2.39
CA LYS A 80 -7.24 17.64 -3.69
C LYS A 80 -7.66 18.64 -4.78
N LYS A 81 -8.95 19.02 -4.82
CA LYS A 81 -9.49 19.99 -5.77
C LYS A 81 -8.90 21.39 -5.58
N ARG A 82 -8.76 21.87 -4.35
CA ARG A 82 -8.14 23.18 -4.05
C ARG A 82 -6.67 23.24 -4.45
N ALA A 83 -5.95 22.13 -4.32
CA ALA A 83 -4.57 22.05 -4.78
C ALA A 83 -4.40 21.87 -6.29
N ALA A 84 -5.48 21.52 -7.01
CA ALA A 84 -5.43 21.36 -8.45
C ALA A 84 -5.24 22.73 -9.12
N GLY A 85 -4.38 22.78 -10.14
CA GLY A 85 -4.07 24.03 -10.85
C GLY A 85 -2.90 24.84 -10.27
N HIS A 86 -2.20 24.33 -9.26
CA HIS A 86 -0.97 24.92 -8.76
C HIS A 86 0.24 24.03 -9.04
N ASP A 87 1.30 24.58 -9.61
CA ASP A 87 2.50 23.81 -9.97
C ASP A 87 3.46 23.59 -8.80
N LYS A 88 3.54 24.56 -7.88
CA LYS A 88 4.46 24.52 -6.74
C LYS A 88 3.87 23.70 -5.59
N ASN A 89 4.58 22.66 -5.17
CA ASN A 89 4.20 21.81 -4.02
C ASN A 89 3.94 22.58 -2.71
N GLN A 90 4.67 23.68 -2.49
CA GLN A 90 4.43 24.59 -1.37
C GLN A 90 3.04 25.24 -1.43
N THR A 91 2.66 25.74 -2.60
CA THR A 91 1.35 26.36 -2.85
C THR A 91 0.24 25.31 -2.73
N ARG A 92 0.41 24.15 -3.38
CA ARG A 92 -0.54 23.02 -3.26
C ARG A 92 -0.78 22.64 -1.80
N THR A 93 0.29 22.48 -1.03
CA THR A 93 0.21 22.14 0.39
C THR A 93 -0.47 23.25 1.22
N LYS A 94 -0.19 24.52 0.91
CA LYS A 94 -0.87 25.65 1.56
C LYS A 94 -2.38 25.59 1.31
N GLU A 95 -2.81 25.39 0.07
CA GLU A 95 -4.22 25.30 -0.30
C GLU A 95 -4.93 24.11 0.35
N MET A 96 -4.26 22.95 0.42
CA MET A 96 -4.83 21.77 1.08
C MET A 96 -5.13 22.01 2.55
N ARG A 97 -4.27 22.76 3.26
CA ARG A 97 -4.45 23.04 4.70
C ARG A 97 -5.60 23.98 5.00
N VAL A 98 -6.17 24.64 3.99
CA VAL A 98 -7.43 25.38 4.14
C VAL A 98 -8.53 24.40 4.55
N THR A 99 -8.60 23.23 3.92
CA THR A 99 -9.55 22.16 4.26
C THR A 99 -9.01 21.22 5.34
N LEU A 100 -7.75 20.81 5.22
CA LEU A 100 -7.06 19.89 6.09
C LEU A 100 -6.24 20.65 7.14
N SER A 101 -6.88 21.51 7.92
CA SER A 101 -6.17 22.31 8.91
C SER A 101 -5.60 21.43 10.05
N TRP A 102 -4.53 21.89 10.71
CA TRP A 102 -3.97 21.17 11.87
C TRP A 102 -5.03 20.90 12.94
N ALA A 103 -5.95 21.84 13.19
CA ALA A 103 -6.99 21.67 14.21
C ALA A 103 -7.90 20.47 13.87
N ARG A 104 -8.25 20.31 12.59
CA ARG A 104 -9.08 19.20 12.12
C ARG A 104 -8.33 17.87 12.24
N ILE A 105 -7.06 17.84 11.81
CA ILE A 105 -6.20 16.64 11.90
C ILE A 105 -6.01 16.23 13.36
N ALA A 106 -5.62 17.17 14.22
CA ALA A 106 -5.41 16.94 15.64
C ALA A 106 -6.65 16.34 16.30
N GLY A 107 -7.83 16.91 16.03
CA GLY A 107 -9.09 16.39 16.58
C GLY A 107 -9.40 14.95 16.16
N GLN A 108 -8.98 14.53 14.96
CA GLN A 108 -9.12 13.13 14.54
C GLN A 108 -8.09 12.21 15.21
N LEU A 109 -6.83 12.65 15.31
CA LEU A 109 -5.77 11.89 15.96
C LEU A 109 -6.08 11.62 17.45
N GLU A 110 -6.76 12.54 18.14
CA GLU A 110 -7.21 12.34 19.54
C GLU A 110 -8.24 11.21 19.69
N GLN A 111 -8.99 10.89 18.64
CA GLN A 111 -10.04 9.87 18.67
C GLN A 111 -9.52 8.45 18.41
N ILE A 112 -8.26 8.30 17.98
CA ILE A 112 -7.69 7.01 17.56
C ILE A 112 -7.62 5.99 18.71
N PRO A 113 -7.15 6.36 19.93
CA PRO A 113 -7.18 5.43 21.07
C PRO A 113 -8.59 4.93 21.39
N SER A 114 -9.61 5.79 21.26
CA SER A 114 -11.02 5.44 21.51
C SER A 114 -11.62 4.56 20.43
N ARG A 115 -11.13 4.64 19.18
CA ARG A 115 -11.58 3.77 18.07
C ARG A 115 -11.06 2.35 18.19
N LYS A 116 -9.81 2.16 18.63
CA LYS A 116 -9.22 0.81 18.84
C LYS A 116 -10.05 -0.01 19.83
N HIS A 117 -10.51 0.61 20.92
CA HIS A 117 -11.40 -0.04 21.88
C HIS A 117 -12.78 -0.40 21.29
N LEU A 118 -13.37 0.40 20.40
CA LEU A 118 -14.67 0.09 19.79
C LEU A 118 -14.61 -1.09 18.81
N THR A 119 -13.49 -1.27 18.10
CA THR A 119 -13.27 -2.46 17.24
C THR A 119 -13.01 -3.74 18.04
N GLU A 120 -12.42 -3.65 19.23
CA GLU A 120 -12.17 -4.81 20.10
C GLU A 120 -13.45 -5.36 20.76
N TYR A 121 -14.49 -4.54 20.97
CA TYR A 121 -15.78 -5.00 21.54
C TYR A 121 -16.67 -5.80 20.58
N HIS A 122 -16.37 -5.82 19.27
CA HIS A 122 -17.13 -6.60 18.29
C HIS A 122 -16.51 -7.94 17.90
N THR A 123 -15.43 -8.36 18.57
CA THR A 123 -14.80 -9.66 18.33
C THR A 123 -14.75 -10.49 19.61
N THR A 124 -15.92 -10.90 20.10
CA THR A 124 -16.01 -11.85 21.22
C THR A 124 -16.94 -13.00 20.88
N THR A 125 -16.40 -14.01 20.19
CA THR A 125 -16.81 -15.40 20.39
C THR A 125 -15.68 -16.33 19.96
N GLY A 126 -15.02 -16.96 20.93
CA GLY A 126 -14.45 -18.30 20.76
C GLY A 126 -12.92 -18.45 20.64
N LEU A 127 -12.30 -18.76 21.78
CA LEU A 127 -11.23 -19.77 21.97
C LEU A 127 -9.76 -19.41 21.66
N GLY A 128 -9.10 -18.82 22.67
CA GLY A 128 -8.03 -19.48 23.45
C GLY A 128 -6.76 -19.99 22.75
N GLY A 129 -5.63 -19.29 22.99
CA GLY A 129 -4.28 -19.82 22.76
C GLY A 129 -3.20 -18.86 23.26
N LYS A 130 -2.33 -19.33 24.16
CA LYS A 130 -1.37 -18.58 24.98
C LYS A 130 -0.16 -18.03 24.19
N GLU A 131 0.34 -16.86 24.61
CA GLU A 131 1.69 -16.35 24.31
C GLU A 131 2.80 -17.27 24.84
N PRO A 132 4.00 -17.23 24.24
CA PRO A 132 5.18 -17.00 25.07
C PRO A 132 6.18 -15.97 24.50
N THR A 133 6.45 -14.96 25.33
CA THR A 133 7.76 -14.48 25.84
C THR A 133 9.01 -14.44 24.94
N LYS A 134 9.61 -13.23 24.96
CA LYS A 134 10.95 -12.82 24.51
C LYS A 134 12.09 -13.74 24.95
N ASN A 135 13.08 -13.93 24.07
CA ASN A 135 14.49 -14.04 24.48
C ASN A 135 15.46 -13.47 23.42
N LYS A 136 16.67 -13.16 23.87
CA LYS A 136 17.58 -12.08 23.42
C LYS A 136 18.94 -12.66 23.02
N GLN A 137 19.52 -12.17 21.90
CA GLN A 137 20.95 -12.16 21.47
C GLN A 137 21.64 -13.54 21.27
N GLU A 138 22.57 -13.81 20.33
CA GLU A 138 23.78 -13.12 19.83
C GLU A 138 24.13 -13.58 18.37
N ARG A 139 24.41 -12.68 17.43
CA ARG A 139 25.72 -12.38 16.76
C ARG A 139 26.51 -13.55 16.16
N ASN A 140 26.74 -13.48 14.83
CA ASN A 140 28.07 -13.48 14.19
C ASN A 140 28.02 -13.01 12.71
N SER A 141 28.68 -11.86 12.44
CA SER A 141 29.41 -11.38 11.22
C SER A 141 28.70 -11.23 9.85
N SER A 142 28.90 -10.23 8.96
CA SER A 142 29.37 -8.82 8.97
C SER A 142 29.33 -8.24 7.52
N SER A 143 28.82 -7.01 7.33
CA SER A 143 29.20 -5.93 6.35
C SER A 143 29.49 -6.28 4.86
N ALA A 144 28.93 -5.70 3.79
CA ALA A 144 28.21 -4.43 3.56
C ALA A 144 27.35 -4.50 2.27
N ALA A 145 26.25 -3.76 2.24
CA ALA A 145 25.72 -3.16 1.00
C ALA A 145 25.33 -1.71 1.32
N SER A 146 25.91 -0.76 0.59
CA SER A 146 25.86 0.68 0.82
C SER A 146 24.57 1.36 0.37
N ASP A 147 23.52 0.62 0.02
CA ASP A 147 22.19 1.17 -0.23
C ASP A 147 21.12 0.24 0.36
N SER A 148 20.43 0.72 1.39
CA SER A 148 19.32 -0.02 2.00
C SER A 148 18.11 0.01 1.06
N TYR A 149 17.80 -1.14 0.47
CA TYR A 149 16.52 -1.35 -0.20
C TYR A 149 15.50 -1.87 0.82
N SER A 150 14.62 -0.98 1.30
CA SER A 150 13.54 -1.34 2.22
C SER A 150 12.25 -1.60 1.44
N ARG A 151 11.79 -2.85 1.45
CA ARG A 151 10.40 -3.24 1.14
C ARG A 151 9.68 -3.51 2.46
N TYR A 152 8.57 -2.84 2.70
CA TYR A 152 7.59 -3.27 3.69
C TYR A 152 6.38 -3.85 2.98
N VAL A 153 5.98 -5.03 3.45
CA VAL A 153 4.77 -5.77 3.09
C VAL A 153 3.60 -5.03 3.75
N GLU A 154 2.80 -4.36 2.94
CA GLU A 154 1.65 -3.59 3.37
C GLU A 154 0.53 -4.54 3.81
N THR A 155 0.12 -4.41 5.06
CA THR A 155 -1.03 -5.12 5.62
C THR A 155 -2.30 -4.54 4.99
N TYR A 156 -2.95 -5.33 4.13
CA TYR A 156 -4.40 -5.37 3.86
C TYR A 156 -5.21 -4.10 4.23
N GLU A 157 -5.11 -3.07 3.42
CA GLU A 157 -6.29 -2.29 3.05
C GLU A 157 -6.40 -2.42 1.54
N VAL A 158 -7.43 -3.12 1.07
CA VAL A 158 -7.70 -3.31 -0.37
C VAL A 158 -8.16 -1.97 -0.93
N GLU A 159 -7.24 -1.02 -1.06
CA GLU A 159 -7.42 0.17 -1.87
C GLU A 159 -7.21 -0.27 -3.33
N ILE A 160 -8.27 -0.84 -3.93
CA ILE A 160 -8.30 -1.10 -5.36
C ILE A 160 -8.16 0.26 -6.05
N THR A 161 -6.93 0.62 -6.40
CA THR A 161 -6.68 1.85 -7.16
C THR A 161 -7.53 1.82 -8.43
N PRO A 162 -8.09 2.95 -8.90
CA PRO A 162 -8.86 2.97 -10.14
C PRO A 162 -8.12 2.35 -11.33
N ALA A 163 -6.79 2.46 -11.34
CA ALA A 163 -5.92 1.84 -12.34
C ALA A 163 -5.90 0.31 -12.25
N HIS A 164 -5.87 -0.27 -11.05
CA HIS A 164 -5.97 -1.72 -10.83
C HIS A 164 -7.32 -2.24 -11.33
N ASN A 165 -8.42 -1.66 -10.86
CA ASN A 165 -9.77 -2.04 -11.31
C ASN A 165 -9.94 -1.91 -12.84
N THR A 166 -9.41 -0.83 -13.43
CA THR A 166 -9.47 -0.63 -14.88
C THR A 166 -8.69 -1.70 -15.63
N LEU A 167 -7.48 -2.02 -15.17
CA LEU A 167 -6.65 -3.05 -15.80
C LEU A 167 -7.29 -4.44 -15.65
N GLN A 168 -7.81 -4.74 -14.46
CA GLN A 168 -8.53 -5.98 -14.18
C GLN A 168 -9.75 -6.14 -15.09
N LYS A 169 -10.66 -5.17 -15.13
CA LYS A 169 -11.84 -5.24 -16.01
C LYS A 169 -11.48 -5.41 -17.48
N ARG A 170 -10.42 -4.74 -17.94
CA ARG A 170 -9.94 -4.90 -19.32
C ARG A 170 -9.43 -6.32 -19.58
N PHE A 171 -8.73 -6.90 -18.61
CA PHE A 171 -8.21 -8.26 -18.70
C PHE A 171 -9.32 -9.31 -18.60
N GLU A 172 -10.28 -9.14 -17.70
CA GLU A 172 -11.49 -9.97 -17.62
C GLU A 172 -12.26 -9.98 -18.94
N CYS A 173 -12.45 -8.82 -19.57
CA CYS A 173 -13.10 -8.71 -20.88
C CYS A 173 -12.32 -9.44 -21.99
N PHE A 174 -10.98 -9.41 -21.92
CA PHE A 174 -10.13 -10.19 -22.81
C PHE A 174 -10.32 -11.71 -22.59
N LEU A 175 -10.29 -12.17 -21.34
CA LEU A 175 -10.47 -13.59 -21.00
C LEU A 175 -11.85 -14.14 -21.39
N SER A 176 -12.91 -13.35 -21.20
CA SER A 176 -14.27 -13.76 -21.61
C SER A 176 -14.40 -13.97 -23.12
N ARG A 177 -13.56 -13.31 -23.93
CA ARG A 177 -13.53 -13.50 -25.39
C ARG A 177 -12.64 -14.68 -25.81
N ASP A 178 -11.68 -15.04 -24.97
CA ASP A 178 -10.67 -16.07 -25.23
C ASP A 178 -11.10 -17.47 -24.71
N GLY A 179 -12.33 -17.61 -24.21
CA GLY A 179 -12.89 -18.89 -23.78
C GLY A 179 -12.58 -19.29 -22.33
N ALA A 180 -12.05 -18.38 -21.50
CA ALA A 180 -11.80 -18.67 -20.10
C ALA A 180 -13.10 -18.97 -19.32
N THR A 181 -13.08 -20.01 -18.48
CA THR A 181 -14.23 -20.44 -17.68
C THR A 181 -13.98 -20.23 -16.19
N GLU A 182 -15.05 -20.18 -15.38
CA GLU A 182 -15.00 -19.96 -13.93
C GLU A 182 -14.19 -18.73 -13.47
N LEU A 183 -14.34 -17.61 -14.17
CA LEU A 183 -13.74 -16.34 -13.80
C LEU A 183 -14.22 -15.89 -12.40
N LYS A 184 -13.31 -15.90 -11.42
CA LYS A 184 -13.59 -15.58 -10.02
C LYS A 184 -12.63 -14.48 -9.53
N PRO A 185 -13.08 -13.23 -9.43
CA PRO A 185 -12.26 -12.14 -8.89
C PRO A 185 -12.18 -12.23 -7.35
N ASN A 186 -11.05 -11.80 -6.79
CA ASN A 186 -10.84 -11.59 -5.34
C ASN A 186 -11.16 -12.80 -4.45
N VAL A 187 -10.81 -14.02 -4.89
CA VAL A 187 -10.98 -15.23 -4.06
C VAL A 187 -9.66 -15.57 -3.36
N ASP A 188 -9.73 -15.76 -2.04
CA ASP A 188 -8.57 -16.09 -1.18
C ASP A 188 -7.41 -15.08 -1.24
N GLY A 189 -7.72 -13.81 -1.56
CA GLY A 189 -6.74 -12.74 -1.71
C GLY A 189 -6.04 -12.68 -3.07
N VAL A 190 -6.38 -13.58 -4.00
CA VAL A 190 -5.90 -13.55 -5.39
C VAL A 190 -6.73 -12.55 -6.19
N ASP A 191 -6.09 -11.66 -6.96
CA ASP A 191 -6.79 -10.65 -7.77
C ASP A 191 -7.81 -11.30 -8.72
N LEU A 192 -7.39 -12.35 -9.43
CA LEU A 192 -8.25 -13.09 -10.33
C LEU A 192 -7.86 -14.57 -10.43
N ARG A 193 -8.84 -15.46 -10.48
CA ARG A 193 -8.67 -16.89 -10.74
C ARG A 193 -9.59 -17.32 -11.88
N TYR A 194 -9.12 -18.17 -12.78
CA TYR A 194 -9.94 -18.79 -13.82
C TYR A 194 -9.45 -20.19 -14.18
N GLN A 195 -10.25 -20.93 -14.94
CA GLN A 195 -9.87 -22.21 -15.54
C GLN A 195 -9.57 -22.02 -17.02
N ASP A 196 -8.42 -22.55 -17.43
CA ASP A 196 -7.99 -22.69 -18.82
C ASP A 196 -8.03 -24.17 -19.19
N GLU A 197 -8.54 -24.48 -20.40
CA GLU A 197 -8.71 -25.86 -20.86
C GLU A 197 -7.39 -26.64 -20.91
N THR A 198 -6.28 -25.95 -21.17
CA THR A 198 -4.95 -26.56 -21.35
C THR A 198 -4.09 -26.51 -20.09
N LYS A 199 -4.20 -25.45 -19.30
CA LYS A 199 -3.33 -25.16 -18.14
C LYS A 199 -4.02 -25.39 -16.79
N GLY A 200 -5.30 -25.73 -16.81
CA GLY A 200 -6.10 -25.92 -15.60
C GLY A 200 -6.29 -24.61 -14.85
N THR A 201 -6.10 -24.64 -13.53
CA THR A 201 -6.34 -23.47 -12.68
C THR A 201 -5.24 -22.43 -12.87
N ILE A 202 -5.63 -21.21 -13.21
CA ILE A 202 -4.73 -20.06 -13.35
C ILE A 202 -4.97 -19.09 -12.20
N LEU A 203 -3.90 -18.74 -11.48
CA LEU A 203 -3.88 -17.66 -10.51
C LEU A 203 -3.25 -16.42 -11.16
N VAL A 204 -3.91 -15.28 -11.02
CA VAL A 204 -3.51 -14.04 -11.67
C VAL A 204 -3.27 -12.96 -10.62
N GLU A 205 -2.15 -12.27 -10.73
CA GLU A 205 -1.85 -11.05 -9.97
C GLU A 205 -1.76 -9.86 -10.94
N ILE A 206 -2.44 -8.77 -10.60
CA ILE A 206 -2.62 -7.61 -11.45
C ILE A 206 -1.86 -6.42 -10.86
N LYS A 207 -0.89 -5.91 -11.62
CA LYS A 207 -0.06 -4.76 -11.22
C LYS A 207 -0.18 -3.62 -12.23
N PRO A 208 -1.01 -2.59 -11.97
CA PRO A 208 -0.94 -1.37 -12.75
C PRO A 208 0.44 -0.73 -12.53
N CYS A 209 1.21 -0.56 -13.59
CA CYS A 209 2.55 -0.01 -13.53
C CYS A 209 2.90 0.74 -14.82
N GLU A 210 3.90 1.61 -14.71
CA GLU A 210 4.56 2.24 -15.85
C GLU A 210 5.79 1.41 -16.23
N ARG A 211 6.34 1.65 -17.43
CA ARG A 211 7.43 0.82 -17.96
C ARG A 211 8.66 0.87 -17.05
N ALA A 212 8.96 2.02 -16.45
CA ALA A 212 10.08 2.20 -15.53
C ALA A 212 9.93 1.42 -14.21
N SER A 213 8.70 1.04 -13.82
CA SER A 213 8.42 0.30 -12.59
C SER A 213 8.02 -1.16 -12.82
N ALA A 214 7.96 -1.62 -14.08
CA ALA A 214 7.54 -2.96 -14.46
C ALA A 214 8.36 -4.06 -13.77
N ARG A 215 9.69 -3.95 -13.76
CA ARG A 215 10.59 -4.88 -13.07
C ARG A 215 10.24 -5.08 -11.60
N TYR A 216 9.98 -3.98 -10.89
CA TYR A 216 9.60 -4.03 -9.47
C TYR A 216 8.25 -4.72 -9.30
N ALA A 217 7.26 -4.32 -10.10
CA ALA A 217 5.91 -4.88 -10.08
C ALA A 217 5.91 -6.39 -10.32
N ILE A 218 6.67 -6.87 -11.31
CA ILE A 218 6.83 -8.29 -11.63
C ILE A 218 7.43 -9.05 -10.45
N ARG A 219 8.52 -8.55 -9.84
CA ARG A 219 9.13 -9.20 -8.67
C ARG A 219 8.19 -9.31 -7.49
N THR A 220 7.34 -8.31 -7.28
CA THR A 220 6.37 -8.32 -6.19
C THR A 220 5.24 -9.32 -6.50
N ALA A 221 4.75 -9.35 -7.74
CA ALA A 221 3.73 -10.30 -8.17
C ALA A 221 4.20 -11.76 -8.09
N ILE A 222 5.46 -12.05 -8.43
CA ILE A 222 6.07 -13.38 -8.24
C ILE A 222 5.95 -13.84 -6.79
N GLY A 223 6.33 -12.99 -5.83
CA GLY A 223 6.24 -13.33 -4.40
C GLY A 223 4.81 -13.65 -3.96
N GLN A 224 3.86 -12.77 -4.31
CA GLN A 224 2.46 -12.96 -3.96
C GLN A 224 1.85 -14.22 -4.59
N LEU A 225 2.14 -14.49 -5.86
CA LEU A 225 1.64 -15.67 -6.56
C LEU A 225 2.19 -16.96 -5.95
N LEU A 226 3.45 -17.00 -5.52
CA LEU A 226 4.01 -18.14 -4.79
C LEU A 226 3.34 -18.33 -3.43
N ASP A 227 3.04 -17.24 -2.71
CA ASP A 227 2.30 -17.31 -1.44
C ASP A 227 0.87 -17.83 -1.64
N TYR A 228 0.24 -17.54 -2.79
CA TYR A 228 -1.08 -18.07 -3.12
C TYR A 228 -1.01 -19.54 -3.55
N GLU A 229 -0.02 -19.90 -4.38
CA GLU A 229 0.17 -21.27 -4.85
C GLU A 229 0.30 -22.26 -3.69
N GLN A 230 1.07 -21.91 -2.65
CA GLN A 230 1.22 -22.74 -1.45
C GLN A 230 -0.10 -23.03 -0.71
N ARG A 231 -1.11 -22.16 -0.87
CA ARG A 231 -2.44 -22.35 -0.25
C ARG A 231 -3.36 -23.21 -1.11
N VAL A 232 -3.06 -23.38 -2.39
CA VAL A 232 -3.86 -24.20 -3.30
C VAL A 232 -3.35 -25.64 -3.27
N LYS A 233 -4.26 -26.59 -3.01
CA LYS A 233 -3.92 -28.03 -2.89
C LYS A 233 -3.48 -28.68 -4.20
N LYS A 234 -3.73 -28.03 -5.34
CA LYS A 234 -3.40 -28.52 -6.70
C LYS A 234 -2.47 -27.52 -7.36
N HIS A 235 -1.55 -28.02 -8.18
CA HIS A 235 -0.65 -27.19 -8.98
C HIS A 235 -1.46 -26.21 -9.83
N ALA A 236 -1.13 -24.93 -9.75
CA ALA A 236 -1.78 -23.88 -10.52
C ALA A 236 -0.76 -23.22 -11.45
N SER A 237 -1.21 -22.78 -12.62
CA SER A 237 -0.38 -21.95 -13.48
C SER A 237 -0.45 -20.49 -13.01
N LEU A 238 0.70 -19.82 -12.92
CA LEU A 238 0.80 -18.49 -12.33
C LEU A 238 0.97 -17.43 -13.42
N LEU A 239 0.16 -16.37 -13.40
CA LEU A 239 0.13 -15.33 -14.42
C LEU A 239 0.24 -13.94 -13.82
N ILE A 240 1.11 -13.11 -14.37
CA ILE A 240 1.30 -11.72 -13.97
C ILE A 240 0.73 -10.81 -15.05
N VAL A 241 -0.21 -9.93 -14.70
CA VAL A 241 -0.76 -8.92 -15.61
C VAL A 241 -0.19 -7.55 -15.26
N VAL A 242 0.44 -6.89 -16.23
CA VAL A 242 1.03 -5.56 -16.05
C VAL A 242 0.40 -4.52 -16.97
N GLY A 243 0.34 -3.27 -16.49
CA GLY A 243 -0.39 -2.19 -17.17
C GLY A 243 0.20 -1.69 -18.49
N THR A 244 1.44 -2.08 -18.81
CA THR A 244 2.18 -1.64 -20.00
C THR A 244 3.15 -2.70 -20.47
N LYS A 245 3.52 -2.69 -21.76
CA LYS A 245 4.52 -3.62 -22.33
C LYS A 245 5.88 -3.49 -21.63
N PRO A 246 6.34 -4.53 -20.91
CA PRO A 246 7.64 -4.52 -20.22
C PRO A 246 8.80 -4.59 -21.21
N LEU A 247 10.00 -4.29 -20.72
CA LEU A 247 11.24 -4.59 -21.43
C LEU A 247 11.39 -6.11 -21.59
N GLU A 248 12.22 -6.52 -22.55
CA GLU A 248 12.45 -7.95 -22.81
C GLU A 248 13.03 -8.68 -21.62
N GLU A 249 14.02 -8.09 -20.96
CA GLU A 249 14.62 -8.62 -19.72
C GLU A 249 13.60 -8.81 -18.59
N ASP A 250 12.56 -7.98 -18.53
CA ASP A 250 11.51 -8.07 -17.51
C ASP A 250 10.48 -9.16 -17.85
N ARG A 251 10.19 -9.35 -19.14
CA ARG A 251 9.37 -10.49 -19.58
C ARG A 251 10.09 -11.80 -19.30
N LEU A 252 11.38 -11.86 -19.64
CA LEU A 252 12.23 -13.01 -19.35
C LEU A 252 12.31 -13.31 -17.86
N LEU A 253 12.38 -12.28 -17.00
CA LEU A 253 12.34 -12.46 -15.55
C LEU A 253 11.10 -13.26 -15.09
N ALA A 254 9.93 -13.02 -15.67
CA ALA A 254 8.74 -13.81 -15.36
C ALA A 254 8.82 -15.21 -15.97
N THR A 255 9.03 -15.30 -17.28
CA THR A 255 8.92 -16.57 -18.03
C THR A 255 10.04 -17.55 -17.72
N SER A 256 11.26 -17.09 -17.44
CA SER A 256 12.36 -17.98 -17.03
C SER A 256 12.15 -18.59 -15.64
N ASN A 257 11.28 -17.99 -14.82
CA ASN A 257 10.95 -18.44 -13.48
C ASN A 257 9.63 -19.23 -13.44
N GLY A 258 9.04 -19.58 -14.60
CA GLY A 258 7.83 -20.38 -14.67
C GLY A 258 6.52 -19.60 -14.56
N PHE A 259 6.57 -18.27 -14.64
CA PHE A 259 5.37 -17.41 -14.61
C PHE A 259 4.99 -16.99 -16.03
N GLY A 260 3.69 -17.01 -16.32
CA GLY A 260 3.15 -16.29 -17.45
C GLY A 260 3.20 -14.78 -17.23
N ILE A 261 3.29 -14.01 -18.31
CA ILE A 261 3.17 -12.56 -18.26
C ILE A 261 2.23 -12.05 -19.35
N ALA A 262 1.31 -11.17 -18.97
CA ALA A 262 0.36 -10.54 -19.87
C ALA A 262 0.44 -9.01 -19.80
N TYR A 263 0.31 -8.35 -20.95
CA TYR A 263 0.33 -6.89 -21.04
C TYR A 263 -0.49 -6.38 -22.22
N PRO A 264 -0.99 -5.13 -22.17
CA PRO A 264 -1.71 -4.53 -23.29
C PRO A 264 -0.85 -4.43 -24.56
N ALA A 265 -1.39 -4.90 -25.68
CA ALA A 265 -0.79 -4.78 -27.01
C ALA A 265 -1.90 -4.64 -28.07
N LYS A 266 -1.80 -3.62 -28.94
CA LYS A 266 -2.73 -3.38 -30.07
C LYS A 266 -4.23 -3.43 -29.69
N GLY A 267 -4.59 -2.91 -28.51
CA GLY A 267 -5.98 -2.87 -28.04
C GLY A 267 -6.49 -4.14 -27.36
N LEU A 268 -5.70 -5.22 -27.32
CA LEU A 268 -5.96 -6.46 -26.59
C LEU A 268 -4.85 -6.71 -25.55
N PHE A 269 -4.70 -7.95 -25.11
CA PHE A 269 -3.56 -8.42 -24.33
C PHE A 269 -2.71 -9.40 -25.15
N GLU A 270 -1.41 -9.29 -24.98
CA GLU A 270 -0.45 -10.31 -25.39
C GLU A 270 -0.10 -11.12 -24.14
N VAL A 271 -0.23 -12.45 -24.21
CA VAL A 271 0.08 -13.37 -23.11
C VAL A 271 1.25 -14.24 -23.52
N LEU A 272 2.31 -14.20 -22.72
CA LEU A 272 3.50 -15.02 -22.89
C LEU A 272 3.58 -16.03 -21.75
N TRP A 273 3.58 -17.31 -22.08
CA TRP A 273 3.76 -18.40 -21.12
C TRP A 273 5.22 -18.88 -21.12
N PRO A 274 5.71 -19.42 -20.00
CA PRO A 274 7.03 -20.03 -19.95
C PRO A 274 7.07 -21.22 -20.90
N THR A 275 8.12 -21.30 -21.71
CA THR A 275 8.40 -22.52 -22.47
C THR A 275 8.80 -23.58 -21.45
N LEU A 276 8.05 -24.68 -21.36
CA LEU A 276 8.32 -25.78 -20.44
C LEU A 276 9.80 -26.18 -20.54
N ARG A 277 10.58 -25.92 -19.49
CA ARG A 277 11.77 -26.72 -19.23
C ARG A 277 11.25 -27.96 -18.53
N THR A 278 11.28 -29.10 -19.23
CA THR A 278 11.32 -30.42 -18.60
C THR A 278 12.31 -30.34 -17.45
N ARG A 279 11.80 -30.36 -16.22
CA ARG A 279 12.61 -30.63 -15.03
C ARG A 279 13.00 -32.10 -15.03
#